data_AF-M0B7Q9-F1
#
_entry.id   AF-M0B7Q9-F1
#
_cell.length_a   1.000
_cell.length_b   1.000
_cell.length_c   1.000
_cell.angle_alpha   90.00
_cell.angle_beta   90.00
_cell.angle_gamma   90.00
#
_symmetry.space_group_name_H-M   'P 1'
#
loop_
_entity.id
_entity.type
_entity.pdbx_description
1 polymer ?
#
loop_
_entity_poly.entity_id
_entity_poly.type
_entity_poly.pdbx_seq_one_letter_code
_entity_poly.pdbx_strand_id
1 'polypeptide(L)'
;MNLTRTQLTAGLVGLAVLILLGAAIGGVAIFSPGEDSTPGPDSDSGAGNHHSGLESEVPPEDRPDDPSTSETVGYVDGYWYDDELPVDDRTDAAVESDELDAVVARSMARVELIRNLTFQDEAEVAVISREEYQTEHGDMFANVTGDQRLQQNVNYEALFMVDRETDATEAFESLYGGAVDGFYDPVTDEIVLVSDSPDSPELDEIVLGHELLHALQDQHFDLRSYDRETIAQDNAKNGLIEGDAVWVDTAYEQRCEADWDCLQPDRTPPAVGDLNWGLYLTMYQPYDDGPDYVDHLLEQGGWDAVDAAYDDPPTSSSEVIRPGEDREPVTIELEDRSNDEWTQLELNGDVATESVGEAGMVAMFAGGAFDDMRPTVIDRADLIGSGVGYEFDHAITDGWAGDELVTYVATNDGETADNVEDTGYVWQTEWTSAEDAAQFADAYTMLLELYNSDQANDSVDTYVIDRGFPGAYHVEQDDETVTIVRAPTVDDLDAIDAGAVPGSADAPTPASSTESASDATAASVADDQEGAVLAGLNPGFGTVTAVFVSVALAGTVGWLAVLRTRARPRLNSSSSASVASGARRVVVTVEKPTKL
;
A
#
# COMPACT_ATOMS: atom_id res chain seq x y z
N MET A 1 -30.06 23.50 -56.84
CA MET A 1 -29.47 24.45 -57.81
C MET A 1 -28.23 25.10 -57.18
N ASN A 2 -27.07 24.63 -57.61
CA ASN A 2 -25.72 25.24 -57.73
C ASN A 2 -25.28 26.43 -56.84
N LEU A 3 -24.38 26.10 -55.90
CA LEU A 3 -22.99 26.58 -55.67
C LEU A 3 -22.46 27.83 -56.43
N THR A 4 -21.75 28.73 -55.71
CA THR A 4 -20.27 28.97 -55.76
C THR A 4 -19.84 30.11 -54.79
N ARG A 5 -18.99 29.83 -53.77
CA ARG A 5 -17.55 30.19 -53.58
C ARG A 5 -17.22 31.71 -53.52
N THR A 6 -16.51 32.23 -52.51
CA THR A 6 -15.05 32.03 -52.29
C THR A 6 -14.60 32.41 -50.86
N GLN A 7 -13.54 31.73 -50.39
CA GLN A 7 -12.91 31.68 -49.06
C GLN A 7 -12.12 32.94 -48.64
N LEU A 8 -11.95 33.19 -47.32
CA LEU A 8 -10.68 33.10 -46.55
C LEU A 8 -10.67 33.96 -45.26
N THR A 9 -9.95 33.41 -44.26
CA THR A 9 -9.27 34.03 -43.09
C THR A 9 -10.03 34.40 -41.80
N ALA A 10 -9.75 33.56 -40.78
CA ALA A 10 -9.07 33.87 -39.51
C ALA A 10 -9.82 34.55 -38.35
N GLY A 11 -9.83 33.82 -37.22
CA GLY A 11 -9.33 34.32 -35.93
C GLY A 11 -10.36 34.87 -34.93
N LEU A 12 -10.32 34.27 -33.73
CA LEU A 12 -10.70 34.84 -32.42
C LEU A 12 -12.19 35.12 -32.17
N VAL A 13 -12.77 34.48 -31.14
CA VAL A 13 -13.07 35.12 -29.83
C VAL A 13 -13.26 34.00 -28.79
N GLY A 14 -12.21 33.71 -28.03
CA GLY A 14 -12.29 33.20 -26.66
C GLY A 14 -11.65 34.26 -25.77
N LEU A 15 -12.41 34.81 -24.84
CA LEU A 15 -12.06 35.93 -23.94
C LEU A 15 -12.80 35.63 -22.62
N ALA A 16 -12.25 35.73 -21.42
CA ALA A 16 -10.93 36.08 -20.88
C ALA A 16 -10.87 35.54 -19.43
N VAL A 17 -9.74 35.02 -18.93
CA VAL A 17 -8.66 35.66 -18.13
C VAL A 17 -9.09 36.20 -16.75
N LEU A 18 -8.33 35.79 -15.70
CA LEU A 18 -7.71 36.57 -14.58
C LEU A 18 -7.75 35.76 -13.25
N ILE A 19 -6.69 35.56 -12.43
CA ILE A 19 -5.45 36.32 -12.12
C ILE A 19 -4.39 35.41 -11.44
N LEU A 20 -3.14 35.60 -11.84
CA LEU A 20 -1.90 35.25 -11.11
C LEU A 20 -1.55 36.36 -10.10
N LEU A 21 -1.01 36.01 -8.93
CA LEU A 21 -0.07 36.87 -8.21
C LEU A 21 0.77 36.07 -7.21
N GLY A 22 2.04 35.87 -7.56
CA GLY A 22 3.11 35.61 -6.60
C GLY A 22 3.62 36.91 -5.99
N ALA A 23 4.14 36.83 -4.77
CA ALA A 23 5.06 37.79 -4.20
C ALA A 23 5.86 37.14 -3.06
N ALA A 24 7.16 36.99 -3.28
CA ALA A 24 8.16 36.95 -2.22
C ALA A 24 8.12 38.25 -1.38
N ILE A 25 8.49 38.18 -0.09
CA ILE A 25 9.31 39.14 0.68
C ILE A 25 9.37 38.69 2.16
N GLY A 26 10.60 38.40 2.61
CA GLY A 26 11.30 38.97 3.78
C GLY A 26 10.52 39.29 5.07
N GLY A 27 11.04 38.77 6.19
CA GLY A 27 10.51 38.98 7.53
C GLY A 27 10.55 40.41 8.05
N VAL A 28 9.71 40.67 9.05
CA VAL A 28 9.89 41.67 10.14
C VAL A 28 9.06 41.20 11.34
N ALA A 29 9.68 41.38 12.51
CA ALA A 29 9.20 41.13 13.86
C ALA A 29 7.98 41.97 14.32
N ILE A 30 7.77 41.91 15.65
CA ILE A 30 6.94 42.75 16.56
C ILE A 30 5.55 42.11 16.83
N PHE A 31 5.22 41.58 18.02
CA PHE A 31 5.18 42.23 19.34
C PHE A 31 5.33 41.23 20.52
N SER A 32 6.18 41.57 21.50
CA SER A 32 6.03 41.20 22.91
C SER A 32 4.93 42.04 23.59
N PRO A 33 4.35 41.53 24.68
CA PRO A 33 4.22 42.29 25.91
C PRO A 33 4.95 41.58 27.06
N GLY A 34 5.56 42.38 27.94
CA GLY A 34 6.53 41.95 28.94
C GLY A 34 5.96 41.40 30.24
N GLU A 35 6.87 40.67 30.89
CA GLU A 35 7.16 40.57 32.33
C GLU A 35 6.01 40.36 33.33
N ASP A 36 6.04 39.19 33.99
CA ASP A 36 6.21 39.19 35.44
C ASP A 36 6.89 37.90 35.94
N SER A 37 7.84 38.08 36.85
CA SER A 37 8.72 37.05 37.41
C SER A 37 8.17 36.48 38.71
N THR A 38 8.07 35.15 38.84
CA THR A 38 8.19 34.46 40.14
C THR A 38 8.72 33.02 39.95
N PRO A 39 9.72 32.57 40.74
CA PRO A 39 10.21 31.19 40.71
C PRO A 39 9.48 30.32 41.77
N GLY A 40 9.05 29.12 41.38
CA GLY A 40 8.44 28.10 42.24
C GLY A 40 8.84 26.69 41.76
N PRO A 41 8.85 25.69 42.65
CA PRO A 41 10.02 24.83 42.87
C PRO A 41 10.04 23.53 42.05
N ASP A 42 11.26 23.02 41.90
CA ASP A 42 11.67 21.68 41.49
C ASP A 42 10.59 20.60 41.62
N SER A 43 10.23 20.02 40.48
CA SER A 43 9.60 18.70 40.41
C SER A 43 10.42 17.86 39.45
N ASP A 44 11.48 17.31 40.03
CA ASP A 44 12.23 16.15 39.57
C ASP A 44 11.25 15.04 39.16
N SER A 45 11.01 14.95 37.86
CA SER A 45 10.35 13.82 37.21
C SER A 45 11.24 13.50 36.03
N GLY A 46 12.12 12.52 36.20
CA GLY A 46 13.02 12.06 35.16
C GLY A 46 12.22 11.60 33.94
N ALA A 47 12.11 12.48 32.96
CA ALA A 47 11.96 12.10 31.56
C ALA A 47 13.36 11.65 31.13
N GLY A 48 13.54 10.34 30.98
CA GLY A 48 14.71 9.79 30.32
C GLY A 48 14.80 10.40 28.92
N ASN A 49 15.85 11.17 28.70
CA ASN A 49 16.21 11.69 27.39
C ASN A 49 16.74 10.50 26.58
N HIS A 50 15.86 9.81 25.85
CA HIS A 50 16.26 8.85 24.82
C HIS A 50 16.08 9.52 23.46
N HIS A 51 17.03 10.41 23.14
CA HIS A 51 17.49 10.55 21.76
C HIS A 51 18.47 9.39 21.57
N SER A 52 18.12 8.38 20.80
CA SER A 52 19.06 7.32 20.44
C SER A 52 18.89 7.09 18.94
N GLY A 53 19.85 7.58 18.16
CA GLY A 53 19.89 7.47 16.70
C GLY A 53 20.76 8.55 16.04
N LEU A 54 20.78 9.77 16.56
CA LEU A 54 21.44 10.91 15.89
C LEU A 54 22.83 11.28 16.46
N GLU A 55 23.43 10.46 17.32
CA GLU A 55 24.75 10.70 17.93
C GLU A 55 25.93 10.01 17.19
N SER A 56 25.73 9.56 15.94
CA SER A 56 26.70 8.74 15.20
C SER A 56 27.74 9.51 14.36
N GLU A 57 27.72 10.84 14.35
CA GLU A 57 28.72 11.61 13.61
C GLU A 57 30.11 11.47 14.23
N VAL A 58 31.08 11.03 13.42
CA VAL A 58 32.48 10.94 13.82
C VAL A 58 33.18 12.24 13.42
N PRO A 59 33.63 13.06 14.40
CA PRO A 59 34.38 14.28 14.09
C PRO A 59 35.59 13.97 13.21
N PRO A 60 35.99 14.86 12.29
CA PRO A 60 37.13 14.62 11.40
C PRO A 60 38.42 14.21 12.10
N GLU A 61 38.66 14.69 13.32
CA GLU A 61 39.81 14.31 14.15
C GLU A 61 39.81 12.87 14.67
N ASP A 62 38.64 12.22 14.72
CA ASP A 62 38.43 10.89 15.28
C ASP A 62 38.20 9.82 14.17
N ARG A 63 38.20 10.22 12.89
CA ARG A 63 38.10 9.32 11.74
C ARG A 63 39.32 8.38 11.66
N PRO A 64 39.13 7.10 11.29
CA PRO A 64 40.24 6.15 11.13
C PRO A 64 41.19 6.60 10.01
N ASP A 65 42.48 6.26 10.14
CA ASP A 65 43.52 6.63 9.16
C ASP A 65 43.37 5.90 7.81
N ASP A 66 42.66 4.77 7.78
CA ASP A 66 42.48 3.89 6.62
C ASP A 66 41.03 3.35 6.62
N PRO A 67 40.03 4.21 6.36
CA PRO A 67 38.63 3.81 6.30
C PRO A 67 38.38 2.93 5.06
N SER A 68 37.39 2.05 5.15
CA SER A 68 36.95 1.23 4.02
C SER A 68 35.43 1.15 3.98
N THR A 69 34.87 1.11 2.77
CA THR A 69 33.42 1.01 2.49
C THR A 69 32.73 -0.01 3.39
N SER A 70 33.23 -1.24 3.42
CA SER A 70 32.57 -2.34 4.15
C SER A 70 32.87 -2.46 5.65
N GLU A 71 33.66 -1.55 6.23
CA GLU A 71 33.99 -1.61 7.67
C GLU A 71 33.81 -0.28 8.41
N THR A 72 33.56 0.83 7.71
CA THR A 72 33.53 2.17 8.29
C THR A 72 32.23 2.89 7.92
N VAL A 73 31.28 2.90 8.87
CA VAL A 73 30.02 3.64 8.73
C VAL A 73 30.29 5.11 8.39
N GLY A 74 29.63 5.60 7.35
CA GLY A 74 29.69 6.98 6.92
C GLY A 74 30.85 7.27 5.96
N TYR A 75 31.49 6.24 5.42
CA TYR A 75 32.54 6.36 4.41
C TYR A 75 32.37 5.32 3.31
N VAL A 76 32.14 5.79 2.08
CA VAL A 76 31.92 4.94 0.91
C VAL A 76 32.79 5.45 -0.24
N ASP A 77 33.60 4.56 -0.82
CA ASP A 77 34.37 4.77 -2.04
C ASP A 77 35.21 6.06 -2.12
N GLY A 78 35.75 6.49 -0.98
CA GLY A 78 36.58 7.68 -0.88
C GLY A 78 35.88 8.92 -0.35
N TYR A 79 34.57 8.83 -0.10
CA TYR A 79 33.73 9.95 0.28
C TYR A 79 33.13 9.75 1.68
N TRP A 80 33.22 10.78 2.50
CA TRP A 80 32.49 10.87 3.76
C TRP A 80 31.12 11.51 3.54
N TYR A 81 30.16 11.19 4.42
CA TYR A 81 28.80 11.74 4.41
C TYR A 81 28.73 13.29 4.38
N ASP A 82 29.79 13.96 4.83
CA ASP A 82 29.93 15.42 4.92
C ASP A 82 30.96 16.04 3.95
N ASP A 83 31.44 15.28 2.96
CA ASP A 83 32.34 15.82 1.95
C ASP A 83 31.61 16.84 1.04
N GLU A 84 32.25 18.00 0.85
CA GLU A 84 31.80 19.04 -0.09
C GLU A 84 31.99 18.55 -1.53
N LEU A 85 30.91 18.56 -2.31
CA LEU A 85 30.90 18.21 -3.72
C LEU A 85 30.67 19.45 -4.60
N PRO A 86 31.15 19.45 -5.86
CA PRO A 86 30.92 20.57 -6.79
C PRO A 86 29.43 20.90 -7.04
N VAL A 87 28.54 19.93 -6.80
CA VAL A 87 27.09 20.10 -6.94
C VAL A 87 26.47 20.96 -5.83
N ASP A 88 27.10 21.04 -4.65
CA ASP A 88 26.58 21.81 -3.50
C ASP A 88 26.62 23.33 -3.72
N ASP A 89 27.51 23.80 -4.61
CA ASP A 89 27.63 25.21 -4.98
C ASP A 89 26.58 25.66 -6.02
N ARG A 90 25.73 24.75 -6.52
CA ARG A 90 24.74 25.02 -7.57
C ARG A 90 23.39 25.46 -6.98
N THR A 91 22.53 25.98 -7.86
CA THR A 91 21.17 26.42 -7.49
C THR A 91 20.08 25.54 -8.10
N ASP A 92 20.47 24.56 -8.91
CA ASP A 92 19.61 23.54 -9.51
C ASP A 92 20.07 22.16 -9.02
N ALA A 93 19.22 21.15 -9.19
CA ALA A 93 19.49 19.76 -8.78
C ALA A 93 20.21 18.96 -9.87
N ALA A 94 20.72 19.63 -10.92
CA ALA A 94 21.28 18.98 -12.09
C ALA A 94 22.67 18.39 -11.81
N VAL A 95 22.81 17.09 -12.07
CA VAL A 95 24.06 16.33 -11.92
C VAL A 95 24.65 16.04 -13.29
N GLU A 96 25.94 16.33 -13.48
CA GLU A 96 26.65 15.92 -14.70
C GLU A 96 27.12 14.47 -14.58
N SER A 97 27.25 13.76 -15.70
CA SER A 97 27.61 12.33 -15.71
C SER A 97 28.92 11.99 -15.00
N ASP A 98 29.89 12.90 -14.94
CA ASP A 98 31.18 12.70 -14.27
C ASP A 98 31.16 13.10 -12.78
N GLU A 99 30.01 13.58 -12.28
CA GLU A 99 29.77 13.92 -10.88
C GLU A 99 28.85 12.90 -10.18
N LEU A 100 28.11 12.08 -10.93
CA LEU A 100 27.12 11.13 -10.41
C LEU A 100 27.72 10.16 -9.39
N ASP A 101 28.83 9.49 -9.72
CA ASP A 101 29.48 8.51 -8.82
C ASP A 101 29.82 9.13 -7.45
N ALA A 102 30.26 10.39 -7.43
CA ALA A 102 30.60 11.09 -6.19
C ALA A 102 29.35 11.43 -5.36
N VAL A 103 28.26 11.82 -6.01
CA VAL A 103 26.96 12.08 -5.36
C VAL A 103 26.43 10.78 -4.77
N VAL A 104 26.43 9.69 -5.55
CA VAL A 104 25.98 8.36 -5.11
C VAL A 104 26.80 7.88 -3.91
N ALA A 105 28.14 7.92 -3.98
CA ALA A 105 28.98 7.50 -2.87
C ALA A 105 28.75 8.33 -1.59
N ARG A 106 28.57 9.65 -1.71
CA ARG A 106 28.22 10.49 -0.54
C ARG A 106 26.84 10.15 0.00
N SER A 107 25.84 9.95 -0.85
CA SER A 107 24.49 9.56 -0.43
C SER A 107 24.48 8.18 0.23
N MET A 108 25.27 7.22 -0.26
CA MET A 108 25.49 5.93 0.39
C MET A 108 26.05 6.12 1.81
N ALA A 109 27.12 6.90 1.96
CA ALA A 109 27.70 7.21 3.26
C ALA A 109 26.68 7.89 4.22
N ARG A 110 25.78 8.74 3.69
CA ARG A 110 24.69 9.35 4.47
C ARG A 110 23.65 8.31 4.90
N VAL A 111 23.26 7.37 4.03
CA VAL A 111 22.39 6.24 4.36
C VAL A 111 23.03 5.36 5.46
N GLU A 112 24.32 5.01 5.33
CA GLU A 112 25.03 4.23 6.36
C GLU A 112 25.02 4.94 7.71
N LEU A 113 25.22 6.26 7.72
CA LEU A 113 25.26 7.06 8.95
C LEU A 113 23.90 7.03 9.69
N ILE A 114 22.79 7.08 8.94
CA ILE A 114 21.44 7.02 9.49
C ILE A 114 21.11 5.60 9.95
N ARG A 115 21.28 4.62 9.06
CA ARG A 115 20.91 3.22 9.28
C ARG A 115 21.88 2.45 10.19
N ASN A 116 23.06 3.00 10.40
CA ASN A 116 24.18 2.41 11.15
C ASN A 116 24.57 1.01 10.63
N LEU A 117 24.60 0.86 9.32
CA LEU A 117 24.92 -0.37 8.62
C LEU A 117 25.72 -0.03 7.35
N THR A 118 26.82 -0.74 7.09
CA THR A 118 27.74 -0.44 5.97
C THR A 118 27.35 -1.19 4.70
N PHE A 119 27.53 -0.57 3.54
CA PHE A 119 27.45 -1.28 2.25
C PHE A 119 28.58 -2.30 2.12
N GLN A 120 28.30 -3.46 1.54
CA GLN A 120 29.28 -4.50 1.24
C GLN A 120 29.97 -4.24 -0.11
N ASP A 121 29.20 -3.73 -1.08
CA ASP A 121 29.62 -3.40 -2.44
C ASP A 121 28.95 -2.10 -2.92
N GLU A 122 29.49 -1.49 -3.97
CA GLU A 122 28.93 -0.30 -4.63
C GLU A 122 27.53 -0.60 -5.22
N ALA A 123 26.61 0.35 -5.15
CA ALA A 123 25.29 0.23 -5.79
C ALA A 123 25.35 0.84 -7.21
N GLU A 124 25.05 0.05 -8.23
CA GLU A 124 24.99 0.55 -9.60
C GLU A 124 23.75 1.45 -9.78
N VAL A 125 23.93 2.68 -10.27
CA VAL A 125 22.84 3.64 -10.50
C VAL A 125 22.75 3.99 -11.98
N ALA A 126 21.62 3.67 -12.59
CA ALA A 126 21.23 4.12 -13.93
C ALA A 126 20.19 5.24 -13.85
N VAL A 127 20.23 6.14 -14.83
CA VAL A 127 19.23 7.19 -14.99
C VAL A 127 18.63 7.10 -16.38
N ILE A 128 17.32 6.82 -16.44
CA ILE A 128 16.60 6.60 -17.70
C ILE A 128 15.50 7.63 -17.90
N SER A 129 15.06 7.78 -19.15
CA SER A 129 13.90 8.62 -19.44
C SER A 129 12.60 7.94 -19.02
N ARG A 130 11.54 8.73 -18.77
CA ARG A 130 10.20 8.18 -18.54
C ARG A 130 9.66 7.36 -19.73
N GLU A 131 10.02 7.72 -20.97
CA GLU A 131 9.66 6.96 -22.17
C GLU A 131 10.37 5.61 -22.22
N GLU A 132 11.63 5.57 -21.81
CA GLU A 132 12.43 4.35 -21.70
C GLU A 132 11.93 3.46 -20.58
N TYR A 133 11.62 4.01 -19.40
CA TYR A 133 10.96 3.28 -18.32
C TYR A 133 9.68 2.58 -18.82
N GLN A 134 8.76 3.33 -19.43
CA GLN A 134 7.51 2.76 -19.96
C GLN A 134 7.73 1.70 -21.06
N THR A 135 8.81 1.81 -21.83
CA THR A 135 9.10 0.87 -22.94
C THR A 135 9.77 -0.40 -22.43
N GLU A 136 10.77 -0.27 -21.56
CA GLU A 136 11.61 -1.38 -21.12
C GLU A 136 11.00 -2.11 -19.92
N HIS A 137 10.24 -1.41 -19.10
CA HIS A 137 9.67 -1.93 -17.86
C HIS A 137 8.17 -2.22 -17.97
N GLY A 138 7.50 -1.82 -19.06
CA GLY A 138 6.16 -2.32 -19.40
C GLY A 138 6.14 -3.85 -19.56
N ASP A 139 7.25 -4.45 -19.99
CA ASP A 139 7.40 -5.90 -20.12
C ASP A 139 7.41 -6.64 -18.76
N MET A 140 7.67 -5.96 -17.64
CA MET A 140 7.56 -6.55 -16.29
C MET A 140 6.12 -7.02 -16.01
N PHE A 141 5.15 -6.31 -16.57
CA PHE A 141 3.72 -6.63 -16.50
C PHE A 141 3.26 -7.61 -17.59
N ALA A 142 4.10 -7.87 -18.61
CA ALA A 142 3.71 -8.68 -19.77
C ALA A 142 3.94 -10.19 -19.57
N ASN A 143 4.82 -10.61 -18.65
CA ASN A 143 5.24 -12.00 -18.49
C ASN A 143 4.31 -12.86 -17.58
N VAL A 144 3.00 -12.63 -17.68
CA VAL A 144 1.96 -13.28 -16.86
C VAL A 144 1.23 -14.30 -17.74
N THR A 145 1.09 -15.54 -17.29
CA THR A 145 0.29 -16.56 -18.02
C THR A 145 -1.19 -16.17 -18.06
N GLY A 146 -1.96 -16.75 -18.99
CA GLY A 146 -3.40 -16.50 -19.08
C GLY A 146 -4.14 -16.82 -17.77
N ASP A 147 -3.79 -17.94 -17.12
CA ASP A 147 -4.43 -18.38 -15.88
C ASP A 147 -4.05 -17.48 -14.69
N GLN A 148 -2.80 -17.04 -14.60
CA GLN A 148 -2.37 -16.07 -13.58
C GLN A 148 -3.09 -14.72 -13.75
N ARG A 149 -3.21 -14.24 -14.99
CA ARG A 149 -3.95 -13.00 -15.31
C ARG A 149 -5.43 -13.14 -14.97
N LEU A 150 -6.02 -14.31 -15.24
CA LEU A 150 -7.40 -14.62 -14.87
C LEU A 150 -7.58 -14.59 -13.35
N GLN A 151 -6.74 -15.30 -12.59
CA GLN A 151 -6.77 -15.28 -11.12
C GLN A 151 -6.65 -13.85 -10.60
N GLN A 152 -5.71 -13.07 -11.12
CA GLN A 152 -5.50 -11.70 -10.69
C GLN A 152 -6.76 -10.85 -10.92
N ASN A 153 -7.37 -10.92 -12.10
CA ASN A 153 -8.61 -10.20 -12.39
C ASN A 153 -9.72 -10.61 -11.42
N VAL A 154 -9.84 -11.90 -11.08
CA VAL A 154 -10.82 -12.37 -10.09
C VAL A 154 -10.52 -11.83 -8.69
N ASN A 155 -9.27 -11.86 -8.23
CA ASN A 155 -8.88 -11.37 -6.91
C ASN A 155 -9.20 -9.88 -6.75
N TYR A 156 -8.82 -9.03 -7.70
CA TYR A 156 -9.08 -7.59 -7.61
C TYR A 156 -10.53 -7.21 -7.98
N GLU A 157 -11.26 -8.06 -8.72
CA GLU A 157 -12.73 -7.92 -8.86
C GLU A 157 -13.41 -8.22 -7.52
N ALA A 158 -12.99 -9.25 -6.79
CA ALA A 158 -13.51 -9.58 -5.47
C ALA A 158 -13.36 -8.43 -4.46
N LEU A 159 -12.30 -7.64 -4.61
CA LEU A 159 -12.00 -6.46 -3.78
C LEU A 159 -12.64 -5.16 -4.30
N PHE A 160 -13.48 -5.22 -5.32
CA PHE A 160 -14.12 -4.04 -5.92
C PHE A 160 -13.11 -3.01 -6.48
N MET A 161 -11.88 -3.43 -6.79
CA MET A 161 -10.80 -2.54 -7.23
C MET A 161 -10.73 -2.44 -8.76
N VAL A 162 -10.95 -3.54 -9.47
CA VAL A 162 -11.00 -3.59 -10.94
C VAL A 162 -12.30 -4.23 -11.40
N ASP A 163 -13.01 -3.57 -12.31
CA ASP A 163 -14.23 -4.13 -12.88
C ASP A 163 -13.93 -5.16 -13.98
N ARG A 164 -14.97 -5.86 -14.46
CA ARG A 164 -14.81 -6.90 -15.48
C ARG A 164 -14.29 -6.42 -16.84
N GLU A 165 -14.30 -5.11 -17.09
CA GLU A 165 -13.78 -4.53 -18.33
C GLU A 165 -12.31 -4.09 -18.18
N THR A 166 -11.77 -4.14 -16.95
CA THR A 166 -10.44 -3.66 -16.60
C THR A 166 -9.52 -4.85 -16.32
N ASP A 167 -8.40 -4.92 -17.04
CA ASP A 167 -7.33 -5.86 -16.71
C ASP A 167 -6.52 -5.35 -15.51
N ALA A 168 -6.38 -6.16 -14.47
CA ALA A 168 -5.68 -5.80 -13.24
C ALA A 168 -4.21 -5.50 -13.48
N THR A 169 -3.56 -6.27 -14.37
CA THR A 169 -2.16 -6.07 -14.72
C THR A 169 -1.97 -4.72 -15.42
N GLU A 170 -2.83 -4.37 -16.37
CA GLU A 170 -2.83 -3.05 -17.03
C GLU A 170 -3.15 -1.91 -16.04
N ALA A 171 -4.02 -2.13 -15.07
CA ALA A 171 -4.34 -1.15 -14.03
C ALA A 171 -3.13 -0.85 -13.13
N PHE A 172 -2.35 -1.87 -12.75
CA PHE A 172 -1.09 -1.68 -12.05
C PHE A 172 -0.03 -1.03 -12.94
N GLU A 173 0.11 -1.44 -14.20
CA GLU A 173 1.05 -0.80 -15.14
C GLU A 173 0.76 0.70 -15.27
N SER A 174 -0.51 1.08 -15.35
CA SER A 174 -0.93 2.48 -15.36
C SER A 174 -0.61 3.21 -14.05
N LEU A 175 -0.76 2.55 -12.89
CA LEU A 175 -0.45 3.10 -11.58
C LEU A 175 1.05 3.42 -11.45
N TYR A 176 1.91 2.45 -11.74
CA TYR A 176 3.37 2.61 -11.63
C TYR A 176 3.96 3.46 -12.77
N GLY A 177 3.43 3.34 -13.99
CA GLY A 177 3.88 4.08 -15.17
C GLY A 177 3.82 5.60 -15.04
N GLY A 178 2.97 6.11 -14.13
CA GLY A 178 2.76 7.54 -13.90
C GLY A 178 3.35 8.11 -12.60
N ALA A 179 3.76 7.26 -11.65
CA ALA A 179 4.07 7.68 -10.28
C ALA A 179 5.51 7.40 -9.82
N VAL A 180 6.24 6.54 -10.54
CA VAL A 180 7.60 6.12 -10.17
C VAL A 180 8.63 7.21 -10.50
N ASP A 181 9.46 7.51 -9.52
CA ASP A 181 10.62 8.41 -9.62
C ASP A 181 11.95 7.66 -9.49
N GLY A 182 11.93 6.47 -8.89
CA GLY A 182 13.06 5.56 -8.81
C GLY A 182 12.60 4.15 -8.42
N PHE A 183 13.47 3.16 -8.62
CA PHE A 183 13.31 1.83 -8.03
C PHE A 183 14.66 1.12 -7.93
N TYR A 184 14.76 0.16 -7.02
CA TYR A 184 15.86 -0.80 -6.92
C TYR A 184 15.42 -2.17 -7.41
N ASP A 185 16.18 -2.78 -8.31
CA ASP A 185 15.95 -4.14 -8.79
C ASP A 185 16.93 -5.14 -8.15
N PRO A 186 16.48 -6.01 -7.22
CA PRO A 186 17.32 -7.04 -6.60
C PRO A 186 17.67 -8.20 -7.55
N VAL A 187 17.09 -8.25 -8.76
CA VAL A 187 17.47 -9.24 -9.78
C VAL A 187 18.77 -8.84 -10.46
N THR A 188 18.90 -7.56 -10.80
CA THR A 188 20.07 -6.98 -11.49
C THR A 188 21.05 -6.31 -10.55
N ASP A 189 20.69 -6.12 -9.28
CA ASP A 189 21.44 -5.36 -8.26
C ASP A 189 21.65 -3.88 -8.69
N GLU A 190 20.64 -3.29 -9.34
CA GLU A 190 20.71 -1.96 -9.97
C GLU A 190 19.62 -1.02 -9.45
N ILE A 191 19.99 0.23 -9.21
CA ILE A 191 19.06 1.33 -8.94
C ILE A 191 18.78 2.07 -10.24
N VAL A 192 17.51 2.29 -10.55
CA VAL A 192 17.07 3.02 -11.73
C VAL A 192 16.32 4.27 -11.29
N LEU A 193 16.85 5.44 -11.62
CA LEU A 193 16.18 6.72 -11.41
C LEU A 193 15.48 7.17 -12.70
N VAL A 194 14.25 7.64 -12.58
CA VAL A 194 13.45 8.11 -13.72
C VAL A 194 13.52 9.63 -13.80
N SER A 195 14.06 10.15 -14.90
CA SER A 195 14.23 11.59 -15.11
C SER A 195 13.63 12.06 -16.43
N ASP A 196 13.05 13.26 -16.43
CA ASP A 196 12.60 13.92 -17.66
C ASP A 196 13.79 14.43 -18.52
N SER A 197 14.98 14.49 -17.94
CA SER A 197 16.23 14.95 -18.59
C SER A 197 17.39 14.01 -18.27
N PRO A 198 17.42 12.77 -18.80
CA PRO A 198 18.40 11.75 -18.40
C PRO A 198 19.86 12.10 -18.73
N ASP A 199 20.12 12.97 -19.72
CA ASP A 199 21.47 13.43 -20.06
C ASP A 199 22.05 14.44 -19.05
N SER A 200 21.20 15.04 -18.21
CA SER A 200 21.56 15.98 -17.13
C SER A 200 20.47 15.89 -16.07
N PRO A 201 20.42 14.77 -15.33
CA PRO A 201 19.29 14.48 -14.47
C PRO A 201 19.26 15.43 -13.30
N GLU A 202 18.04 15.87 -12.97
CA GLU A 202 17.78 16.54 -11.71
C GLU A 202 17.59 15.45 -10.65
N LEU A 203 18.60 15.26 -9.81
CA LEU A 203 18.61 14.20 -8.82
C LEU A 203 17.93 14.68 -7.53
N ASP A 204 17.08 13.83 -6.98
CA ASP A 204 16.50 14.02 -5.65
C ASP A 204 17.22 13.09 -4.67
N GLU A 205 18.02 13.65 -3.77
CA GLU A 205 18.81 12.87 -2.82
C GLU A 205 17.95 12.12 -1.81
N ILE A 206 16.69 12.53 -1.59
CA ILE A 206 15.77 11.76 -0.73
C ILE A 206 15.36 10.48 -1.44
N VAL A 207 14.94 10.57 -2.72
CA VAL A 207 14.61 9.38 -3.52
C VAL A 207 15.83 8.49 -3.69
N LEU A 208 16.99 9.05 -4.04
CA LEU A 208 18.23 8.27 -4.14
C LEU A 208 18.55 7.59 -2.80
N GLY A 209 18.42 8.29 -1.67
CA GLY A 209 18.64 7.73 -0.34
C GLY A 209 17.73 6.54 -0.02
N HIS A 210 16.46 6.61 -0.42
CA HIS A 210 15.50 5.52 -0.28
C HIS A 210 15.92 4.30 -1.10
N GLU A 211 16.21 4.47 -2.40
CA GLU A 211 16.64 3.35 -3.26
C GLU A 211 17.98 2.75 -2.83
N LEU A 212 18.92 3.59 -2.39
CA LEU A 212 20.18 3.14 -1.81
C LEU A 212 19.94 2.31 -0.55
N LEU A 213 18.90 2.60 0.25
CA LEU A 213 18.58 1.73 1.37
C LEU A 213 18.11 0.35 0.89
N HIS A 214 17.31 0.24 -0.16
CA HIS A 214 16.93 -1.08 -0.68
C HIS A 214 18.14 -1.89 -1.14
N ALA A 215 19.10 -1.25 -1.80
CA ALA A 215 20.38 -1.89 -2.14
C ALA A 215 21.13 -2.34 -0.87
N LEU A 216 21.16 -1.52 0.19
CA LEU A 216 21.76 -1.90 1.47
C LEU A 216 21.03 -3.09 2.10
N GLN A 217 19.70 -3.06 2.11
CA GLN A 217 18.86 -4.13 2.67
C GLN A 217 19.09 -5.45 1.94
N ASP A 218 19.13 -5.46 0.61
CA ASP A 218 19.35 -6.70 -0.16
C ASP A 218 20.73 -7.29 0.07
N GLN A 219 21.77 -6.45 0.14
CA GLN A 219 23.14 -6.89 0.46
C GLN A 219 23.25 -7.62 1.81
N HIS A 220 22.43 -7.25 2.80
CA HIS A 220 22.48 -7.84 4.15
C HIS A 220 21.43 -8.92 4.40
N PHE A 221 20.26 -8.81 3.78
CA PHE A 221 19.07 -9.58 4.14
C PHE A 221 18.47 -10.41 3.01
N ASP A 222 19.03 -10.37 1.78
CA ASP A 222 18.55 -11.12 0.61
C ASP A 222 17.03 -10.97 0.44
N LEU A 223 16.57 -9.80 -0.02
CA LEU A 223 15.15 -9.45 -0.09
C LEU A 223 14.35 -10.42 -0.96
N ARG A 224 15.04 -11.12 -1.86
CA ARG A 224 14.47 -12.14 -2.76
C ARG A 224 14.14 -13.45 -2.07
N SER A 225 14.61 -13.64 -0.84
CA SER A 225 14.40 -14.87 -0.08
C SER A 225 13.01 -14.99 0.55
N TYR A 226 12.26 -13.88 0.62
CA TYR A 226 10.94 -13.86 1.25
C TYR A 226 9.84 -14.38 0.31
N ASP A 227 9.02 -15.28 0.84
CA ASP A 227 7.77 -15.70 0.21
C ASP A 227 6.74 -14.55 0.34
N ARG A 228 6.24 -14.10 -0.80
CA ARG A 228 5.36 -12.92 -0.94
C ARG A 228 4.18 -13.23 -1.87
N GLU A 229 3.68 -14.45 -1.84
CA GLU A 229 2.79 -15.00 -2.86
C GLU A 229 1.38 -14.37 -2.85
N THR A 230 0.95 -13.86 -1.70
CA THR A 230 -0.37 -13.24 -1.52
C THR A 230 -0.27 -11.74 -1.23
N ILE A 231 -1.36 -11.00 -1.44
CA ILE A 231 -1.45 -9.57 -1.10
C ILE A 231 -1.10 -9.34 0.39
N ALA A 232 -1.60 -10.20 1.27
CA ALA A 232 -1.35 -10.13 2.71
C ALA A 232 0.12 -10.33 3.06
N GLN A 233 0.77 -11.35 2.46
CA GLN A 233 2.19 -11.62 2.69
C GLN A 233 3.06 -10.48 2.16
N ASP A 234 2.76 -9.99 0.95
CA ASP A 234 3.49 -8.91 0.32
C ASP A 234 3.44 -7.63 1.18
N ASN A 235 2.24 -7.22 1.61
CA ASN A 235 2.06 -6.06 2.49
C ASN A 235 2.75 -6.24 3.85
N ALA A 236 2.71 -7.44 4.43
CA ALA A 236 3.39 -7.71 5.69
C ALA A 236 4.90 -7.52 5.55
N LYS A 237 5.55 -8.18 4.58
CA LYS A 237 7.00 -8.08 4.38
C LYS A 237 7.43 -6.68 3.97
N ASN A 238 6.67 -6.03 3.09
CA ASN A 238 6.92 -4.63 2.75
C ASN A 238 6.76 -3.69 3.94
N GLY A 239 5.86 -3.97 4.89
CA GLY A 239 5.74 -3.17 6.10
C GLY A 239 7.06 -3.02 6.88
N LEU A 240 7.94 -4.03 6.82
CA LEU A 240 9.32 -3.92 7.33
C LEU A 240 10.25 -3.26 6.31
N ILE A 241 10.26 -3.73 5.04
CA ILE A 241 11.21 -3.29 4.01
C ILE A 241 11.03 -1.79 3.68
N GLU A 242 9.81 -1.38 3.33
CA GLU A 242 9.43 0.00 3.04
C GLU A 242 9.42 0.84 4.32
N GLY A 243 9.02 0.26 5.44
CA GLY A 243 9.05 0.94 6.74
C GLY A 243 10.45 1.41 7.11
N ASP A 244 11.46 0.56 6.90
CA ASP A 244 12.87 0.90 7.16
C ASP A 244 13.36 1.97 6.16
N ALA A 245 12.97 1.85 4.88
CA ALA A 245 13.27 2.83 3.83
C ALA A 245 12.69 4.22 4.09
N VAL A 246 11.40 4.30 4.40
CA VAL A 246 10.72 5.54 4.73
C VAL A 246 11.24 6.12 6.06
N TRP A 247 11.63 5.28 7.02
CA TRP A 247 12.25 5.81 8.24
C TRP A 247 13.58 6.51 7.93
N VAL A 248 14.44 5.87 7.13
CA VAL A 248 15.75 6.41 6.74
C VAL A 248 15.62 7.63 5.84
N ASP A 249 14.74 7.61 4.84
CA ASP A 249 14.54 8.75 3.94
C ASP A 249 14.02 9.98 4.68
N THR A 250 13.19 9.77 5.70
CA THR A 250 12.62 10.85 6.51
C THR A 250 13.66 11.44 7.44
N ALA A 251 14.56 10.61 7.99
CA ALA A 251 15.74 11.09 8.70
C ALA A 251 16.70 11.83 7.76
N TYR A 252 16.86 11.36 6.51
CA TYR A 252 17.68 12.00 5.49
C TYR A 252 17.13 13.39 5.13
N GLU A 253 15.82 13.51 4.86
CA GLU A 253 15.14 14.78 4.59
C GLU A 253 15.34 15.77 5.75
N GLN A 254 15.15 15.32 6.99
CA GLN A 254 15.38 16.17 8.17
C GLN A 254 16.81 16.70 8.25
N ARG A 255 17.80 15.91 7.83
CA ARG A 255 19.20 16.35 7.74
C ARG A 255 19.40 17.36 6.62
N CYS A 256 18.79 17.15 5.45
CA CYS A 256 18.80 18.14 4.36
C CYS A 256 18.19 19.48 4.76
N GLU A 257 17.12 19.47 5.57
CA GLU A 257 16.51 20.70 6.08
C GLU A 257 17.36 21.41 7.16
N ALA A 258 18.22 20.67 7.85
CA ALA A 258 18.96 21.16 9.00
C ALA A 258 20.42 21.53 8.68
N ASP A 259 21.20 20.59 8.16
CA ASP A 259 22.66 20.64 8.14
C ASP A 259 23.34 20.01 6.91
N TRP A 260 22.64 19.25 6.07
CA TRP A 260 23.18 18.72 4.83
C TRP A 260 22.78 19.57 3.62
N ASP A 261 23.76 19.90 2.79
CA ASP A 261 23.50 20.39 1.44
C ASP A 261 23.07 19.19 0.58
N CYS A 262 21.82 19.22 0.10
CA CYS A 262 21.18 18.15 -0.66
C CYS A 262 20.60 18.66 -1.97
N LEU A 263 20.68 17.85 -3.02
CA LEU A 263 19.98 18.08 -4.27
C LEU A 263 18.50 17.72 -4.13
N GLN A 264 17.63 18.70 -4.36
CA GLN A 264 16.17 18.55 -4.30
C GLN A 264 15.53 19.34 -5.45
N PRO A 265 15.01 18.68 -6.50
CA PRO A 265 14.34 19.37 -7.59
C PRO A 265 13.00 19.96 -7.13
N ASP A 266 12.58 21.07 -7.76
CA ASP A 266 11.24 21.63 -7.58
C ASP A 266 10.19 20.69 -8.20
N ARG A 267 9.69 19.71 -7.42
CA ARG A 267 8.68 18.77 -7.92
C ARG A 267 7.29 19.37 -7.94
N THR A 268 6.59 19.17 -9.05
CA THR A 268 5.13 19.34 -9.10
C THR A 268 4.51 18.00 -8.76
N PRO A 269 3.70 17.89 -7.68
CA PRO A 269 3.03 16.64 -7.36
C PRO A 269 2.25 16.12 -8.58
N PRO A 270 2.24 14.81 -8.84
CA PRO A 270 1.46 14.24 -9.92
C PRO A 270 0.00 14.68 -9.78
N ALA A 271 -0.67 14.86 -10.92
CA ALA A 271 -2.10 15.13 -10.89
C ALA A 271 -2.83 13.89 -10.36
N VAL A 272 -3.53 14.04 -9.23
CA VAL A 272 -4.33 13.00 -8.55
C VAL A 272 -5.58 12.55 -9.37
N GLY A 273 -5.65 12.89 -10.66
CA GLY A 273 -6.79 12.58 -11.51
C GLY A 273 -6.63 11.19 -12.12
N ASP A 274 -7.64 10.33 -11.95
CA ASP A 274 -7.78 8.99 -12.55
C ASP A 274 -6.98 7.84 -11.89
N LEU A 275 -6.53 8.01 -10.64
CA LEU A 275 -5.89 6.93 -9.85
C LEU A 275 -6.89 5.82 -9.47
N ASN A 276 -6.49 4.56 -9.57
CA ASN A 276 -7.21 3.46 -8.91
C ASN A 276 -6.86 3.44 -7.41
N TRP A 277 -7.68 4.10 -6.60
CA TRP A 277 -7.43 4.27 -5.17
C TRP A 277 -7.42 2.97 -4.37
N GLY A 278 -8.19 1.96 -4.76
CA GLY A 278 -8.13 0.65 -4.10
C GLY A 278 -6.74 0.02 -4.25
N LEU A 279 -6.23 -0.04 -5.50
CA LEU A 279 -4.89 -0.57 -5.76
C LEU A 279 -3.79 0.28 -5.11
N TYR A 280 -3.90 1.61 -5.19
CA TYR A 280 -2.94 2.52 -4.57
C TYR A 280 -2.88 2.34 -3.05
N LEU A 281 -4.03 2.27 -2.36
CA LEU A 281 -4.04 2.10 -0.90
C LEU A 281 -3.44 0.76 -0.48
N THR A 282 -3.71 -0.32 -1.22
CA THR A 282 -3.07 -1.63 -0.99
C THR A 282 -1.55 -1.51 -1.07
N MET A 283 -1.03 -0.89 -2.14
CA MET A 283 0.41 -0.67 -2.33
C MET A 283 1.02 0.29 -1.30
N TYR A 284 0.28 1.32 -0.90
CA TYR A 284 0.80 2.42 -0.08
C TYR A 284 0.85 2.08 1.40
N GLN A 285 0.08 1.09 1.87
CA GLN A 285 0.01 0.74 3.29
C GLN A 285 1.40 0.51 3.95
N PRO A 286 2.32 -0.25 3.35
CA PRO A 286 3.69 -0.38 3.87
C PRO A 286 4.44 0.93 4.10
N TYR A 287 4.28 1.92 3.22
CA TYR A 287 4.92 3.23 3.35
C TYR A 287 4.29 4.07 4.47
N ASP A 288 3.02 3.83 4.78
CA ASP A 288 2.25 4.60 5.75
C ASP A 288 2.44 4.09 7.18
N ASP A 289 2.23 2.79 7.42
CA ASP A 289 2.33 2.19 8.75
C ASP A 289 3.71 1.58 9.06
N GLY A 290 4.49 1.24 8.03
CA GLY A 290 5.81 0.63 8.19
C GLY A 290 6.78 1.44 9.06
N PRO A 291 6.88 2.78 8.93
CA PRO A 291 7.72 3.59 9.81
C PRO A 291 7.33 3.49 11.29
N ASP A 292 6.03 3.41 11.59
CA ASP A 292 5.54 3.24 12.98
C ASP A 292 5.93 1.83 13.51
N TYR A 293 5.97 0.79 12.65
CA TYR A 293 6.51 -0.54 12.98
C TYR A 293 8.03 -0.52 13.24
N VAL A 294 8.81 0.18 12.40
CA VAL A 294 10.26 0.33 12.61
C VAL A 294 10.58 1.14 13.85
N ASP A 295 9.84 2.22 14.12
CA ASP A 295 9.95 2.98 15.37
C ASP A 295 9.71 2.06 16.58
N HIS A 296 8.71 1.18 16.51
CA HIS A 296 8.46 0.20 17.56
C HIS A 296 9.64 -0.75 17.81
N LEU A 297 10.29 -1.25 16.75
CA LEU A 297 11.49 -2.09 16.86
C LEU A 297 12.69 -1.32 17.42
N LEU A 298 12.90 -0.08 16.96
CA LEU A 298 13.94 0.82 17.47
C LEU A 298 13.77 1.08 18.97
N GLU A 299 12.54 1.27 19.45
CA GLU A 299 12.24 1.41 20.88
C GLU A 299 12.57 0.15 21.70
N GLN A 300 12.49 -1.04 21.10
CA GLN A 300 12.76 -2.31 21.78
C GLN A 300 14.26 -2.62 21.89
N GLY A 301 15.04 -2.36 20.84
CA GLY A 301 16.44 -2.76 20.79
C GLY A 301 17.33 -1.97 19.85
N GLY A 302 16.87 -0.85 19.30
CA GLY A 302 17.60 -0.08 18.28
C GLY A 302 17.75 -0.86 16.98
N TRP A 303 18.76 -0.51 16.18
CA TRP A 303 19.00 -1.14 14.88
C TRP A 303 19.20 -2.66 14.95
N ASP A 304 19.79 -3.19 16.03
CA ASP A 304 19.92 -4.64 16.24
C ASP A 304 18.55 -5.37 16.24
N ALA A 305 17.48 -4.70 16.69
CA ALA A 305 16.12 -5.26 16.68
C ALA A 305 15.47 -5.15 15.29
N VAL A 306 15.78 -4.10 14.52
CA VAL A 306 15.32 -3.97 13.13
C VAL A 306 16.00 -5.02 12.26
N ASP A 307 17.32 -5.19 12.39
CA ASP A 307 18.08 -6.22 11.65
C ASP A 307 17.57 -7.63 11.98
N ALA A 308 17.26 -7.90 13.26
CA ALA A 308 16.70 -9.19 13.66
C ALA A 308 15.29 -9.45 13.11
N ALA A 309 14.51 -8.41 12.80
CA ALA A 309 13.20 -8.57 12.19
C ALA A 309 13.28 -9.06 10.74
N TYR A 310 14.41 -8.86 10.03
CA TYR A 310 14.59 -9.46 8.70
C TYR A 310 14.76 -10.99 8.76
N ASP A 311 15.27 -11.55 9.87
CA ASP A 311 15.31 -13.01 10.07
C ASP A 311 13.92 -13.61 10.40
N ASP A 312 13.00 -12.81 10.95
CA ASP A 312 11.64 -13.20 11.35
C ASP A 312 10.66 -12.05 11.05
N PRO A 313 10.39 -11.77 9.75
CA PRO A 313 9.63 -10.59 9.36
C PRO A 313 8.15 -10.75 9.66
N PRO A 314 7.41 -9.63 9.85
CA PRO A 314 6.00 -9.65 10.25
C PRO A 314 5.17 -10.56 9.34
N THR A 315 4.26 -11.32 9.93
CA THR A 315 3.47 -12.34 9.21
C THR A 315 2.15 -11.80 8.66
N SER A 316 1.73 -10.62 9.10
CA SER A 316 0.52 -9.95 8.63
C SER A 316 0.67 -8.43 8.61
N SER A 317 -0.09 -7.77 7.73
CA SER A 317 -0.23 -6.31 7.78
C SER A 317 -0.82 -5.84 9.10
N SER A 318 -1.63 -6.66 9.79
CA SER A 318 -2.19 -6.35 11.10
C SER A 318 -1.12 -6.13 12.18
N GLU A 319 -0.02 -6.88 12.12
CA GLU A 319 1.13 -6.68 13.00
C GLU A 319 1.82 -5.34 12.70
N VAL A 320 1.94 -4.97 11.43
CA VAL A 320 2.53 -3.69 10.98
C VAL A 320 1.66 -2.50 11.40
N ILE A 321 0.34 -2.58 11.19
CA ILE A 321 -0.63 -1.53 11.57
C ILE A 321 -0.69 -1.35 13.10
N ARG A 322 -0.55 -2.45 13.86
CA ARG A 322 -0.58 -2.43 15.34
C ARG A 322 0.60 -3.19 15.95
N PRO A 323 1.80 -2.59 15.93
CA PRO A 323 3.01 -3.23 16.46
C PRO A 323 2.90 -3.57 17.95
N GLY A 324 3.37 -4.77 18.31
CA GLY A 324 3.43 -5.26 19.70
C GLY A 324 2.14 -5.91 20.21
N GLU A 325 1.12 -6.07 19.38
CA GLU A 325 -0.04 -6.91 19.63
C GLU A 325 0.14 -8.29 18.96
N ASP A 326 -0.41 -9.35 19.57
CA ASP A 326 -0.36 -10.70 19.00
C ASP A 326 -1.39 -10.78 17.85
N ARG A 327 -0.90 -10.78 16.61
CA ARG A 327 -1.67 -10.63 15.35
C ARG A 327 -1.27 -11.68 14.31
N GLU A 328 -0.78 -12.83 14.76
CA GLU A 328 -0.44 -13.95 13.89
C GLU A 328 -1.71 -14.52 13.23
N PRO A 329 -1.77 -14.62 11.89
CA PRO A 329 -2.95 -15.12 11.21
C PRO A 329 -3.10 -16.64 11.37
N VAL A 330 -4.34 -17.12 11.43
CA VAL A 330 -4.67 -18.54 11.37
C VAL A 330 -4.68 -19.02 9.92
N THR A 331 -4.16 -20.22 9.69
CA THR A 331 -4.31 -20.89 8.39
C THR A 331 -5.73 -21.38 8.21
N ILE A 332 -6.35 -21.01 7.10
CA ILE A 332 -7.66 -21.47 6.65
C ILE A 332 -7.42 -22.52 5.57
N GLU A 333 -8.27 -23.56 5.55
CA GLU A 333 -8.23 -24.60 4.53
C GLU A 333 -9.66 -24.78 4.01
N LEU A 334 -9.93 -24.23 2.83
CA LEU A 334 -11.24 -24.31 2.20
C LEU A 334 -11.51 -25.69 1.59
N GLU A 335 -12.49 -26.42 2.15
CA GLU A 335 -13.00 -27.65 1.53
C GLU A 335 -13.73 -27.32 0.22
N ASP A 336 -13.29 -27.97 -0.86
CA ASP A 336 -13.99 -27.86 -2.14
C ASP A 336 -15.37 -28.51 -2.10
N ARG A 337 -16.41 -27.67 -2.22
CA ARG A 337 -17.82 -28.05 -2.19
C ARG A 337 -18.51 -27.86 -3.54
N SER A 338 -17.74 -27.66 -4.61
CA SER A 338 -18.30 -27.46 -5.95
C SER A 338 -18.86 -28.76 -6.56
N ASN A 339 -19.71 -28.60 -7.57
CA ASN A 339 -20.24 -29.69 -8.37
C ASN A 339 -19.43 -29.89 -9.67
N ASP A 340 -19.82 -30.85 -10.52
CA ASP A 340 -19.11 -31.16 -11.78
C ASP A 340 -19.09 -30.00 -12.82
N GLU A 341 -19.83 -28.91 -12.61
CA GLU A 341 -19.89 -27.72 -13.48
C GLU A 341 -18.83 -26.68 -13.13
N TRP A 342 -18.15 -26.81 -11.97
CA TRP A 342 -17.17 -25.86 -11.47
C TRP A 342 -15.95 -26.57 -10.88
N THR A 343 -14.76 -26.03 -11.13
CA THR A 343 -13.52 -26.54 -10.55
C THR A 343 -12.70 -25.39 -9.99
N GLN A 344 -11.93 -25.65 -8.94
CA GLN A 344 -10.91 -24.72 -8.47
C GLN A 344 -9.88 -24.50 -9.59
N LEU A 345 -9.50 -23.25 -9.82
CA LEU A 345 -8.42 -22.90 -10.73
C LEU A 345 -7.10 -23.43 -10.15
N GLU A 346 -6.27 -24.07 -10.97
CA GLU A 346 -4.95 -24.55 -10.56
C GLU A 346 -3.87 -23.76 -11.29
N LEU A 347 -2.88 -23.25 -10.55
CA LEU A 347 -1.67 -22.65 -11.10
C LEU A 347 -0.49 -23.56 -10.81
N ASN A 348 0.23 -23.97 -11.85
CA ASN A 348 1.39 -24.86 -11.75
C ASN A 348 1.13 -26.20 -11.01
N GLY A 349 -0.14 -26.61 -10.89
CA GLY A 349 -0.57 -27.85 -10.24
C GLY A 349 -1.00 -27.69 -8.77
N ASP A 350 -1.02 -26.46 -8.26
CA ASP A 350 -1.53 -26.09 -6.94
C ASP A 350 -2.79 -25.23 -7.09
N VAL A 351 -3.69 -25.29 -6.09
CA VAL A 351 -4.93 -24.49 -6.12
C VAL A 351 -4.59 -23.01 -6.06
N ALA A 352 -5.25 -22.22 -6.90
CA ALA A 352 -5.08 -20.77 -7.00
C ALA A 352 -5.77 -20.08 -5.81
N THR A 353 -5.04 -19.95 -4.71
CA THR A 353 -5.47 -19.27 -3.47
C THR A 353 -4.91 -17.86 -3.38
N GLU A 354 -5.58 -17.01 -2.60
CA GLU A 354 -5.16 -15.64 -2.28
C GLU A 354 -5.49 -15.34 -0.80
N SER A 355 -4.69 -14.49 -0.17
CA SER A 355 -5.01 -13.90 1.13
C SER A 355 -4.85 -12.39 1.02
N VAL A 356 -5.89 -11.65 1.37
CA VAL A 356 -6.01 -10.21 1.18
C VAL A 356 -5.39 -9.45 2.36
N GLY A 357 -5.58 -9.97 3.57
CA GLY A 357 -5.10 -9.32 4.79
C GLY A 357 -5.88 -8.07 5.17
N GLU A 358 -5.62 -7.56 6.37
CA GLU A 358 -6.31 -6.38 6.89
C GLU A 358 -6.13 -5.14 6.00
N ALA A 359 -4.91 -4.88 5.54
CA ALA A 359 -4.61 -3.72 4.68
C ALA A 359 -5.43 -3.73 3.39
N GLY A 360 -5.52 -4.90 2.74
CA GLY A 360 -6.31 -5.07 1.52
C GLY A 360 -7.82 -4.90 1.75
N MET A 361 -8.34 -5.34 2.91
CA MET A 361 -9.74 -5.13 3.28
C MET A 361 -10.06 -3.64 3.53
N VAL A 362 -9.17 -2.90 4.21
CA VAL A 362 -9.33 -1.44 4.36
C VAL A 362 -9.31 -0.76 3.00
N ALA A 363 -8.34 -1.12 2.14
CA ALA A 363 -8.23 -0.56 0.80
C ALA A 363 -9.47 -0.83 -0.07
N MET A 364 -10.08 -2.02 0.04
CA MET A 364 -11.37 -2.35 -0.59
C MET A 364 -12.47 -1.39 -0.13
N PHE A 365 -12.64 -1.23 1.19
CA PHE A 365 -13.70 -0.39 1.74
C PHE A 365 -13.48 1.11 1.50
N ALA A 366 -12.24 1.53 1.28
CA ALA A 366 -11.83 2.91 1.05
C ALA A 366 -11.61 3.26 -0.44
N GLY A 367 -11.73 2.30 -1.37
CA GLY A 367 -11.34 2.46 -2.77
C GLY A 367 -12.11 3.56 -3.53
N GLY A 368 -13.26 4.01 -3.04
CA GLY A 368 -14.01 5.14 -3.59
C GLY A 368 -13.83 6.46 -2.84
N ALA A 369 -13.04 6.52 -1.77
CA ALA A 369 -12.99 7.66 -0.84
C ALA A 369 -12.62 9.00 -1.51
N PHE A 370 -11.89 8.96 -2.62
CA PHE A 370 -11.40 10.13 -3.33
C PHE A 370 -12.03 10.35 -4.70
N ASP A 371 -12.97 9.50 -5.10
CA ASP A 371 -13.72 9.62 -6.34
C ASP A 371 -15.21 9.74 -6.03
N ASP A 372 -15.76 10.95 -6.15
CA ASP A 372 -17.19 11.24 -5.91
C ASP A 372 -18.14 10.39 -6.79
N MET A 373 -17.63 9.71 -7.83
CA MET A 373 -18.40 8.82 -8.70
C MET A 373 -18.34 7.34 -8.29
N ARG A 374 -17.43 6.95 -7.38
CA ARG A 374 -17.30 5.58 -6.89
C ARG A 374 -17.90 5.42 -5.49
N PRO A 375 -18.67 4.34 -5.24
CA PRO A 375 -19.04 3.91 -3.89
C PRO A 375 -17.85 3.78 -2.94
N THR A 376 -18.04 4.10 -1.66
CA THR A 376 -17.07 3.85 -0.58
C THR A 376 -17.79 3.55 0.72
N VAL A 377 -17.25 2.65 1.54
CA VAL A 377 -17.74 2.35 2.89
C VAL A 377 -16.99 3.18 3.92
N ILE A 378 -15.67 3.30 3.76
CA ILE A 378 -14.83 4.20 4.53
C ILE A 378 -14.77 5.53 3.76
N ASP A 379 -15.39 6.56 4.32
CA ASP A 379 -15.35 7.90 3.73
C ASP A 379 -13.96 8.54 3.91
N ARG A 380 -13.63 9.48 3.02
CA ARG A 380 -12.36 10.23 3.06
C ARG A 380 -11.98 10.79 4.43
N ALA A 381 -12.97 11.26 5.20
CA ALA A 381 -12.72 11.88 6.49
C ALA A 381 -12.23 10.87 7.53
N ASP A 382 -12.72 9.63 7.46
CA ASP A 382 -12.32 8.55 8.35
C ASP A 382 -10.99 7.94 7.87
N LEU A 383 -10.79 7.83 6.56
CA LEU A 383 -9.55 7.33 5.96
C LEU A 383 -8.33 8.24 6.19
N ILE A 384 -8.48 9.57 6.16
CA ILE A 384 -7.35 10.48 6.44
C ILE A 384 -7.18 10.67 7.95
N GLY A 385 -8.26 10.48 8.72
CA GLY A 385 -8.27 10.69 10.16
C GLY A 385 -7.83 12.10 10.55
N SER A 386 -7.01 12.17 11.61
CA SER A 386 -6.47 13.44 12.16
C SER A 386 -4.94 13.55 12.08
N GLY A 387 -4.30 12.52 11.53
CA GLY A 387 -2.84 12.42 11.38
C GLY A 387 -2.35 12.87 10.01
N VAL A 388 -1.05 12.66 9.80
CA VAL A 388 -0.47 12.56 8.46
C VAL A 388 -0.61 11.10 8.00
N GLY A 389 -0.83 10.88 6.70
CA GLY A 389 -1.03 9.55 6.14
C GLY A 389 -2.50 9.15 5.96
N TYR A 390 -2.72 7.85 5.85
CA TYR A 390 -4.04 7.22 5.85
C TYR A 390 -4.25 6.46 7.18
N GLU A 391 -5.47 6.01 7.45
CA GLU A 391 -5.83 5.32 8.70
C GLU A 391 -6.23 3.88 8.37
N PHE A 392 -5.24 2.98 8.40
CA PHE A 392 -5.45 1.54 8.25
C PHE A 392 -5.87 0.85 9.57
N ASP A 393 -5.66 1.50 10.74
CA ASP A 393 -6.16 1.03 12.05
C ASP A 393 -7.67 1.30 12.17
N HIS A 394 -8.47 0.49 11.47
CA HIS A 394 -9.90 0.68 11.33
C HIS A 394 -10.74 -0.39 12.04
N ALA A 395 -11.82 0.03 12.71
CA ALA A 395 -12.66 -0.86 13.52
C ALA A 395 -13.33 -2.00 12.71
N ILE A 396 -13.61 -1.77 11.43
CA ILE A 396 -14.20 -2.78 10.53
C ILE A 396 -13.29 -4.01 10.37
N THR A 397 -11.97 -3.83 10.49
CA THR A 397 -10.97 -4.87 10.26
C THR A 397 -10.14 -5.21 11.50
N ASP A 398 -10.34 -4.52 12.64
CA ASP A 398 -9.52 -4.69 13.84
C ASP A 398 -9.48 -6.12 14.38
N GLY A 399 -10.52 -6.92 14.18
CA GLY A 399 -10.52 -8.32 14.62
C GLY A 399 -10.03 -9.33 13.59
N TRP A 400 -9.45 -8.92 12.46
CA TRP A 400 -9.04 -9.85 11.41
C TRP A 400 -8.03 -10.86 11.95
N ALA A 401 -8.28 -12.14 11.70
CA ALA A 401 -7.44 -13.25 12.17
C ALA A 401 -6.93 -14.15 11.03
N GLY A 402 -7.35 -13.94 9.79
CA GLY A 402 -6.92 -14.73 8.64
C GLY A 402 -7.98 -14.70 7.54
N ASP A 403 -7.56 -14.92 6.30
CA ASP A 403 -8.49 -15.10 5.17
C ASP A 403 -7.89 -15.97 4.07
N GLU A 404 -8.76 -16.65 3.32
CA GLU A 404 -8.41 -17.44 2.15
C GLU A 404 -9.49 -17.28 1.07
N LEU A 405 -9.08 -16.85 -0.12
CA LEU A 405 -9.90 -16.72 -1.31
C LEU A 405 -9.48 -17.76 -2.34
N VAL A 406 -10.43 -18.55 -2.83
CA VAL A 406 -10.22 -19.57 -3.86
C VAL A 406 -10.96 -19.19 -5.13
N THR A 407 -10.25 -19.15 -6.25
CA THR A 407 -10.84 -18.90 -7.58
C THR A 407 -11.42 -20.18 -8.18
N TYR A 408 -12.64 -20.07 -8.73
CA TYR A 408 -13.34 -21.14 -9.43
C TYR A 408 -13.59 -20.78 -10.90
N VAL A 409 -13.47 -21.76 -11.78
CA VAL A 409 -13.76 -21.65 -13.22
C VAL A 409 -14.84 -22.64 -13.64
N ALA A 410 -15.75 -22.18 -14.49
CA ALA A 410 -16.77 -23.06 -15.05
C ALA A 410 -16.13 -24.16 -15.92
N THR A 411 -16.69 -25.36 -15.85
CA THR A 411 -16.26 -26.53 -16.64
C THR A 411 -17.35 -26.87 -17.66
N ASN A 412 -17.01 -26.73 -18.94
CA ASN A 412 -17.91 -27.01 -20.05
C ASN A 412 -17.30 -28.08 -20.97
N ASP A 413 -18.00 -29.21 -21.14
CA ASP A 413 -17.54 -30.35 -21.97
C ASP A 413 -16.12 -30.86 -21.64
N GLY A 414 -15.65 -30.64 -20.41
CA GLY A 414 -14.33 -31.04 -19.93
C GLY A 414 -13.21 -30.05 -20.21
N GLU A 415 -13.54 -28.84 -20.67
CA GLU A 415 -12.63 -27.68 -20.78
C GLU A 415 -13.01 -26.65 -19.71
N THR A 416 -12.01 -26.08 -19.05
CA THR A 416 -12.17 -24.99 -18.08
C THR A 416 -12.26 -23.66 -18.81
N ALA A 417 -13.10 -22.76 -18.32
CA ALA A 417 -13.19 -21.40 -18.83
C ALA A 417 -11.88 -20.63 -18.61
N ASP A 418 -11.58 -19.73 -19.54
CA ASP A 418 -10.38 -18.88 -19.57
C ASP A 418 -10.73 -17.37 -19.56
N ASN A 419 -11.98 -17.03 -19.22
CA ASN A 419 -12.50 -15.66 -19.20
C ASN A 419 -13.10 -15.34 -17.82
N VAL A 420 -13.15 -14.05 -17.46
CA VAL A 420 -13.62 -13.60 -16.15
C VAL A 420 -15.14 -13.75 -15.99
N GLU A 421 -15.90 -13.74 -17.09
CA GLU A 421 -17.36 -13.84 -17.06
C GLU A 421 -17.84 -15.19 -16.48
N ASP A 422 -17.10 -16.26 -16.77
CA ASP A 422 -17.36 -17.64 -16.38
C ASP A 422 -16.53 -18.07 -15.14
N THR A 423 -16.18 -17.10 -14.28
CA THR A 423 -15.50 -17.33 -12.99
C THR A 423 -16.41 -17.06 -11.78
N GLY A 424 -16.04 -17.65 -10.65
CA GLY A 424 -16.54 -17.33 -9.33
C GLY A 424 -15.44 -17.48 -8.28
N TYR A 425 -15.78 -17.22 -7.02
CA TYR A 425 -14.86 -17.42 -5.92
C TYR A 425 -15.60 -17.79 -4.63
N VAL A 426 -14.86 -18.43 -3.73
CA VAL A 426 -15.22 -18.58 -2.31
C VAL A 426 -14.16 -17.87 -1.49
N TRP A 427 -14.56 -16.91 -0.66
CA TRP A 427 -13.67 -16.19 0.25
C TRP A 427 -14.14 -16.39 1.68
N GLN A 428 -13.28 -17.01 2.50
CA GLN A 428 -13.53 -17.18 3.92
C GLN A 428 -12.60 -16.29 4.72
N THR A 429 -13.15 -15.63 5.73
CA THR A 429 -12.42 -14.77 6.67
C THR A 429 -12.71 -15.23 8.09
N GLU A 430 -11.67 -15.25 8.92
CA GLU A 430 -11.72 -15.60 10.34
C GLU A 430 -11.45 -14.36 11.20
N TRP A 431 -12.13 -14.28 12.33
CA TRP A 431 -12.13 -13.10 13.19
C TRP A 431 -11.89 -13.46 14.65
N THR A 432 -11.30 -12.54 15.42
CA THR A 432 -11.02 -12.74 16.85
C THR A 432 -12.27 -12.83 17.71
N SER A 433 -13.41 -12.39 17.19
CA SER A 433 -14.71 -12.52 17.84
C SER A 433 -15.86 -12.43 16.83
N ALA A 434 -17.02 -12.98 17.22
CA ALA A 434 -18.25 -12.85 16.44
C ALA A 434 -18.74 -11.40 16.28
N GLU A 435 -18.31 -10.48 17.15
CA GLU A 435 -18.61 -9.05 17.02
C GLU A 435 -17.79 -8.40 15.90
N ASP A 436 -16.53 -8.84 15.73
CA ASP A 436 -15.66 -8.36 14.65
C ASP A 436 -16.11 -8.93 13.30
N ALA A 437 -16.42 -10.24 13.26
CA ALA A 437 -17.02 -10.88 12.08
C ALA A 437 -18.31 -10.18 11.63
N ALA A 438 -19.17 -9.80 12.57
CA ALA A 438 -20.40 -9.07 12.26
C ALA A 438 -20.13 -7.67 11.71
N GLN A 439 -19.13 -6.96 12.23
CA GLN A 439 -18.74 -5.64 11.72
C GLN A 439 -18.25 -5.72 10.27
N PHE A 440 -17.44 -6.71 9.94
CA PHE A 440 -17.00 -6.96 8.56
C PHE A 440 -18.17 -7.34 7.64
N ALA A 441 -19.01 -8.29 8.05
CA ALA A 441 -20.16 -8.73 7.25
C ALA A 441 -21.15 -7.59 6.97
N ASP A 442 -21.41 -6.73 7.97
CA ASP A 442 -22.24 -5.53 7.82
C ASP A 442 -21.60 -4.52 6.83
N ALA A 443 -20.28 -4.31 6.91
CA ALA A 443 -19.55 -3.42 6.01
C ALA A 443 -19.51 -3.96 4.57
N TYR A 444 -19.29 -5.26 4.38
CA TYR A 444 -19.31 -5.92 3.07
C TYR A 444 -20.71 -5.86 2.45
N THR A 445 -21.75 -6.10 3.24
CA THR A 445 -23.15 -5.94 2.79
C THR A 445 -23.43 -4.50 2.37
N MET A 446 -22.96 -3.52 3.13
CA MET A 446 -23.07 -2.10 2.76
C MET A 446 -22.37 -1.80 1.43
N LEU A 447 -21.19 -2.37 1.19
CA LEU A 447 -20.48 -2.25 -0.08
C LEU A 447 -21.33 -2.75 -1.26
N LEU A 448 -21.92 -3.95 -1.14
CA LEU A 448 -22.81 -4.51 -2.16
C LEU A 448 -24.02 -3.59 -2.43
N GLU A 449 -24.66 -3.08 -1.37
CA GLU A 449 -25.81 -2.17 -1.49
C GLU A 449 -25.44 -0.87 -2.22
N LEU A 450 -24.25 -0.30 -1.96
CA LEU A 450 -23.79 0.92 -2.63
C LEU A 450 -23.54 0.72 -4.13
N TYR A 451 -23.18 -0.49 -4.56
CA TYR A 451 -23.12 -0.86 -5.97
C TYR A 451 -24.49 -1.15 -6.60
N ASN A 452 -25.58 -0.76 -5.91
CA ASN A 452 -26.97 -0.95 -6.31
C ASN A 452 -27.33 -2.43 -6.49
N SER A 453 -26.83 -3.29 -5.60
CA SER A 453 -27.28 -4.67 -5.60
C SER A 453 -28.77 -4.77 -5.29
N ASP A 454 -29.50 -5.60 -6.03
CA ASP A 454 -30.85 -6.01 -5.66
C ASP A 454 -30.75 -7.31 -4.85
N GLN A 455 -31.41 -7.36 -3.70
CA GLN A 455 -31.52 -8.60 -2.93
C GLN A 455 -32.30 -9.64 -3.76
N ALA A 456 -31.75 -10.85 -3.90
CA ALA A 456 -32.39 -11.91 -4.66
C ALA A 456 -33.76 -12.24 -4.04
N ASN A 457 -34.77 -12.50 -4.89
CA ASN A 457 -36.12 -12.77 -4.41
C ASN A 457 -36.10 -13.93 -3.41
N ASP A 458 -36.67 -13.68 -2.21
CA ASP A 458 -36.87 -14.65 -1.13
C ASP A 458 -35.59 -15.16 -0.41
N SER A 459 -34.39 -14.61 -0.67
CA SER A 459 -33.15 -14.86 0.10
C SER A 459 -32.73 -13.62 0.89
N VAL A 460 -32.34 -13.77 2.16
CA VAL A 460 -31.93 -12.64 3.03
C VAL A 460 -30.47 -12.26 2.79
N ASP A 461 -29.66 -13.23 2.39
CA ASP A 461 -28.20 -13.12 2.39
C ASP A 461 -27.63 -13.26 0.97
N THR A 462 -28.46 -13.05 -0.06
CA THR A 462 -28.05 -13.15 -1.46
C THR A 462 -28.36 -11.85 -2.21
N TYR A 463 -27.36 -11.33 -2.90
CA TYR A 463 -27.36 -10.03 -3.58
C TYR A 463 -26.98 -10.21 -5.05
N VAL A 464 -27.58 -9.42 -5.94
CA VAL A 464 -27.27 -9.44 -7.37
C VAL A 464 -26.88 -8.04 -7.82
N ILE A 465 -25.71 -7.91 -8.43
CA ILE A 465 -25.20 -6.67 -9.04
C ILE A 465 -25.29 -6.81 -10.56
N ASP A 466 -25.77 -5.76 -11.24
CA ASP A 466 -25.95 -5.76 -12.70
C ASP A 466 -24.81 -5.05 -13.47
N ARG A 467 -24.03 -4.18 -12.83
CA ARG A 467 -23.03 -3.31 -13.49
C ARG A 467 -21.79 -3.10 -12.63
N GLY A 468 -20.64 -2.88 -13.27
CA GLY A 468 -19.34 -2.74 -12.61
C GLY A 468 -18.83 -4.11 -12.18
N PHE A 469 -19.42 -4.65 -11.11
CA PHE A 469 -19.05 -5.93 -10.51
C PHE A 469 -20.20 -6.96 -10.63
N PRO A 470 -20.67 -7.26 -11.86
CA PRO A 470 -21.91 -7.98 -12.05
C PRO A 470 -21.79 -9.45 -11.63
N GLY A 471 -22.77 -9.94 -10.89
CA GLY A 471 -22.78 -11.32 -10.39
C GLY A 471 -23.79 -11.49 -9.26
N ALA A 472 -23.94 -12.72 -8.81
CA ALA A 472 -24.61 -13.06 -7.58
C ALA A 472 -23.59 -13.24 -6.46
N TYR A 473 -23.92 -12.75 -5.27
CA TYR A 473 -23.09 -12.79 -4.07
C TYR A 473 -23.93 -13.38 -2.94
N HIS A 474 -23.37 -14.33 -2.20
CA HIS A 474 -23.91 -14.82 -0.95
C HIS A 474 -22.95 -14.51 0.18
N VAL A 475 -23.46 -14.01 1.30
CA VAL A 475 -22.66 -13.63 2.47
C VAL A 475 -23.22 -14.37 3.69
N GLU A 476 -22.49 -15.34 4.21
CA GLU A 476 -22.85 -16.08 5.41
C GLU A 476 -21.92 -15.73 6.56
N GLN A 477 -22.49 -15.41 7.73
CA GLN A 477 -21.73 -15.33 8.97
C GLN A 477 -22.11 -16.52 9.88
N ASP A 478 -21.11 -17.30 10.29
CA ASP A 478 -21.24 -18.31 11.37
C ASP A 478 -20.22 -18.02 12.48
N ASP A 479 -20.71 -17.44 13.58
CA ASP A 479 -19.90 -17.03 14.74
C ASP A 479 -18.74 -16.08 14.34
N GLU A 480 -17.50 -16.58 14.40
CA GLU A 480 -16.24 -15.88 14.11
C GLU A 480 -15.84 -15.96 12.62
N THR A 481 -16.60 -16.69 11.80
CA THR A 481 -16.30 -16.91 10.38
C THR A 481 -17.28 -16.13 9.49
N VAL A 482 -16.77 -15.50 8.43
CA VAL A 482 -17.60 -14.97 7.33
C VAL A 482 -17.17 -15.64 6.03
N THR A 483 -18.14 -16.23 5.31
CA THR A 483 -17.94 -16.84 4.00
C THR A 483 -18.70 -16.04 2.94
N ILE A 484 -18.00 -15.64 1.89
CA ILE A 484 -18.53 -14.92 0.74
C ILE A 484 -18.40 -15.84 -0.48
N VAL A 485 -19.51 -16.15 -1.12
CA VAL A 485 -19.54 -16.92 -2.37
C VAL A 485 -20.00 -16.00 -3.48
N ARG A 486 -19.26 -15.95 -4.57
CA ARG A 486 -19.60 -15.13 -5.74
C ARG A 486 -19.64 -16.01 -6.98
N ALA A 487 -20.69 -15.84 -7.77
CA ALA A 487 -20.89 -16.59 -9.02
C ALA A 487 -21.57 -15.73 -10.10
N PRO A 488 -21.54 -16.12 -11.39
CA PRO A 488 -22.20 -15.37 -12.46
C PRO A 488 -23.72 -15.26 -12.27
N THR A 489 -24.37 -16.30 -11.75
CA THR A 489 -25.80 -16.32 -11.46
C THR A 489 -26.12 -16.86 -10.07
N VAL A 490 -27.36 -16.65 -9.59
CA VAL A 490 -27.80 -17.17 -8.29
C VAL A 490 -27.79 -18.70 -8.24
N ASP A 491 -28.10 -19.37 -9.36
CA ASP A 491 -28.09 -20.84 -9.43
C ASP A 491 -26.66 -21.39 -9.33
N ASP A 492 -25.67 -20.63 -9.78
CA ASP A 492 -24.25 -21.03 -9.74
C ASP A 492 -23.64 -20.92 -8.32
N LEU A 493 -24.24 -20.15 -7.41
CA LEU A 493 -23.76 -20.03 -6.03
C LEU A 493 -23.71 -21.40 -5.32
N ASP A 494 -24.81 -22.16 -5.41
CA ASP A 494 -24.90 -23.52 -4.86
C ASP A 494 -24.09 -24.55 -5.67
N ALA A 495 -23.73 -24.22 -6.91
CA ALA A 495 -22.89 -25.06 -7.76
C ALA A 495 -21.40 -24.93 -7.41
N ILE A 496 -20.97 -23.74 -6.97
CA ILE A 496 -19.61 -23.47 -6.48
C ILE A 496 -19.46 -23.90 -5.01
N ASP A 497 -20.41 -23.55 -4.15
CA ASP A 497 -20.38 -23.93 -2.74
C ASP A 497 -21.72 -24.55 -2.31
N ALA A 498 -21.76 -25.88 -2.25
CA ALA A 498 -22.97 -26.61 -1.91
C ALA A 498 -23.54 -26.18 -0.55
N GLY A 499 -24.70 -25.54 -0.57
CA GLY A 499 -25.42 -25.08 0.63
C GLY A 499 -25.39 -23.57 0.82
N ALA A 500 -24.67 -22.82 -0.02
CA ALA A 500 -24.62 -21.36 -0.01
C ALA A 500 -26.02 -20.72 -0.13
N VAL A 501 -26.96 -21.31 -0.86
CA VAL A 501 -28.33 -20.77 -0.93
C VAL A 501 -29.33 -21.79 -0.37
N PRO A 502 -29.83 -21.61 0.87
CA PRO A 502 -30.75 -22.55 1.49
C PRO A 502 -32.07 -22.72 0.71
N GLY A 503 -32.17 -23.77 -0.10
CA GLY A 503 -33.42 -24.18 -0.79
C GLY A 503 -33.34 -24.35 -2.31
N SER A 504 -32.19 -24.13 -2.94
CA SER A 504 -31.99 -24.23 -4.40
C SER A 504 -31.85 -25.66 -4.92
N ALA A 505 -31.60 -26.64 -4.04
CA ALA A 505 -31.44 -28.06 -4.37
C ALA A 505 -32.67 -28.74 -5.07
N ASP A 506 -33.77 -28.02 -5.33
CA ASP A 506 -34.98 -28.52 -5.97
C ASP A 506 -35.31 -27.86 -7.34
N ALA A 507 -34.44 -27.02 -7.91
CA ALA A 507 -34.68 -26.41 -9.23
C ALA A 507 -34.25 -27.33 -10.41
N PRO A 508 -35.14 -27.64 -11.38
CA PRO A 508 -34.78 -28.49 -12.52
C PRO A 508 -34.03 -27.70 -13.61
N THR A 509 -32.90 -28.26 -14.04
CA THR A 509 -32.03 -27.81 -15.13
C THR A 509 -32.80 -27.40 -16.40
N PRO A 510 -32.67 -26.17 -16.92
CA PRO A 510 -33.22 -25.80 -18.23
C PRO A 510 -32.40 -26.43 -19.36
N ALA A 511 -33.10 -27.03 -20.32
CA ALA A 511 -32.51 -27.74 -21.45
C ALA A 511 -31.74 -26.80 -22.40
N SER A 512 -30.50 -27.19 -22.70
CA SER A 512 -29.60 -26.67 -23.73
C SER A 512 -30.32 -26.30 -25.04
N SER A 513 -30.21 -25.03 -25.44
CA SER A 513 -30.55 -24.56 -26.78
C SER A 513 -29.28 -24.47 -27.64
N THR A 514 -29.15 -25.42 -28.54
CA THR A 514 -28.14 -25.47 -29.60
C THR A 514 -28.32 -24.29 -30.57
N GLU A 515 -27.35 -23.39 -30.68
CA GLU A 515 -27.21 -22.48 -31.84
C GLU A 515 -25.84 -22.61 -32.50
N SER A 516 -25.84 -22.37 -33.81
CA SER A 516 -24.89 -22.91 -34.77
C SER A 516 -23.60 -22.10 -34.87
N ALA A 517 -22.48 -22.83 -34.97
CA ALA A 517 -21.15 -22.31 -35.28
C ALA A 517 -21.09 -21.52 -36.59
N SER A 518 -20.32 -20.43 -36.57
CA SER A 518 -19.73 -19.83 -37.76
C SER A 518 -18.22 -19.69 -37.61
N ASP A 519 -17.56 -20.40 -38.52
CA ASP A 519 -16.14 -20.50 -38.82
C ASP A 519 -15.43 -19.14 -38.96
N ALA A 520 -14.33 -18.95 -38.21
CA ALA A 520 -13.33 -17.94 -38.48
C ALA A 520 -11.93 -18.46 -38.06
N THR A 521 -11.22 -18.99 -39.05
CA THR A 521 -9.78 -19.26 -39.00
C THR A 521 -8.97 -17.97 -38.79
N ALA A 522 -8.09 -17.95 -37.79
CA ALA A 522 -6.93 -17.07 -37.75
C ALA A 522 -5.67 -17.86 -37.37
N ALA A 523 -4.59 -17.52 -38.04
CA ALA A 523 -3.40 -18.33 -38.25
C ALA A 523 -2.39 -18.20 -37.10
N SER A 524 -1.81 -19.33 -36.72
CA SER A 524 -0.57 -19.42 -35.94
C SER A 524 0.59 -18.74 -36.67
N VAL A 525 1.29 -17.85 -35.98
CA VAL A 525 2.69 -17.50 -36.28
C VAL A 525 3.47 -17.76 -35.00
N ALA A 526 4.32 -18.78 -35.04
CA ALA A 526 5.41 -18.93 -34.11
C ALA A 526 6.53 -17.98 -34.55
N ASP A 527 7.09 -17.22 -33.61
CA ASP A 527 8.46 -16.72 -33.73
C ASP A 527 9.15 -16.91 -32.38
N ASP A 528 10.27 -17.64 -32.44
CA ASP A 528 11.27 -17.78 -31.39
C ASP A 528 12.01 -16.44 -31.25
N GLN A 529 12.01 -15.82 -30.07
CA GLN A 529 13.09 -14.91 -29.66
C GLN A 529 13.40 -15.10 -28.17
N GLU A 530 14.69 -15.36 -27.91
CA GLU A 530 15.31 -15.30 -26.59
C GLU A 530 15.23 -13.84 -26.09
N GLY A 531 14.44 -13.61 -25.03
CA GLY A 531 14.34 -12.34 -24.31
C GLY A 531 14.83 -12.53 -22.88
N ALA A 532 15.57 -11.54 -22.37
CA ALA A 532 16.07 -11.52 -21.01
C ALA A 532 14.92 -11.54 -19.99
N VAL A 533 15.12 -12.25 -18.89
CA VAL A 533 14.14 -12.43 -17.82
C VAL A 533 14.34 -11.28 -16.84
N LEU A 534 13.40 -10.35 -16.77
CA LEU A 534 13.34 -9.31 -15.75
C LEU A 534 11.97 -9.45 -15.07
N ALA A 535 12.01 -9.84 -13.80
CA ALA A 535 10.86 -10.16 -12.96
C ALA A 535 10.59 -8.94 -12.06
N GLY A 536 9.36 -8.43 -12.09
CA GLY A 536 9.00 -7.24 -11.34
C GLY A 536 7.50 -7.22 -11.14
N LEU A 537 7.13 -7.12 -9.87
CA LEU A 537 5.79 -7.01 -9.27
C LEU A 537 5.12 -8.34 -8.87
N ASN A 538 4.86 -8.45 -7.56
CA ASN A 538 4.02 -9.47 -6.96
C ASN A 538 2.73 -8.90 -6.32
N PRO A 539 1.81 -8.32 -7.12
CA PRO A 539 0.42 -8.14 -6.69
C PRO A 539 -0.36 -9.46 -6.51
N GLY A 540 0.31 -10.56 -6.09
CA GLY A 540 -0.17 -11.96 -6.10
C GLY A 540 0.48 -12.91 -7.16
N PHE A 541 1.65 -12.58 -7.70
CA PHE A 541 2.33 -13.18 -8.86
C PHE A 541 3.50 -14.15 -8.56
N GLY A 542 3.79 -14.46 -7.31
CA GLY A 542 4.70 -15.56 -6.94
C GLY A 542 6.14 -15.51 -7.47
N THR A 543 6.67 -14.37 -7.94
CA THR A 543 8.11 -14.22 -8.25
C THR A 543 8.68 -12.84 -7.88
N VAL A 544 9.97 -12.90 -7.52
CA VAL A 544 10.87 -11.89 -6.92
C VAL A 544 10.83 -10.51 -7.57
N THR A 545 10.97 -9.45 -6.76
CA THR A 545 10.41 -8.12 -7.08
C THR A 545 11.36 -6.95 -6.79
N ALA A 546 11.52 -6.05 -7.77
CA ALA A 546 12.04 -4.69 -7.59
C ALA A 546 11.18 -3.86 -6.63
N VAL A 547 11.81 -2.91 -5.93
CA VAL A 547 11.19 -2.04 -4.92
C VAL A 547 11.09 -0.61 -5.46
N PHE A 548 9.88 -0.03 -5.47
CA PHE A 548 9.59 1.20 -6.23
C PHE A 548 9.31 2.41 -5.34
N VAL A 549 10.08 3.49 -5.46
CA VAL A 549 9.68 4.78 -4.88
C VAL A 549 8.71 5.51 -5.80
N SER A 550 7.50 5.73 -5.25
CA SER A 550 6.46 6.56 -5.87
C SER A 550 6.24 7.85 -5.08
N VAL A 551 5.89 8.93 -5.77
CA VAL A 551 5.49 10.17 -5.09
C VAL A 551 4.20 9.93 -4.31
N ALA A 552 4.26 10.08 -2.98
CA ALA A 552 3.07 10.13 -2.15
C ALA A 552 2.10 11.20 -2.68
N LEU A 553 0.89 10.78 -3.07
CA LEU A 553 -0.16 11.71 -3.46
C LEU A 553 -0.70 12.37 -2.19
N ALA A 554 -0.05 13.49 -1.83
CA ALA A 554 -0.16 14.10 -0.51
C ALA A 554 -1.61 14.32 -0.03
N GLY A 555 -1.94 13.70 1.09
CA GLY A 555 -2.77 14.31 2.13
C GLY A 555 -2.04 15.48 2.81
N THR A 556 -1.81 16.58 2.08
CA THR A 556 -1.27 17.87 2.56
C THR A 556 0.04 17.86 3.37
N VAL A 557 1.08 18.37 2.70
CA VAL A 557 2.39 18.86 3.19
C VAL A 557 2.42 19.35 4.65
N GLY A 558 3.40 18.83 5.40
CA GLY A 558 3.97 19.45 6.61
C GLY A 558 4.28 18.45 7.70
N TRP A 559 5.37 17.71 7.58
CA TRP A 559 5.97 16.97 8.70
C TRP A 559 6.44 17.99 9.75
N LEU A 560 5.60 18.24 10.75
CA LEU A 560 6.01 18.86 12.01
C LEU A 560 5.86 17.78 13.06
N ALA A 561 7.00 17.26 13.53
CA ALA A 561 7.10 16.27 14.58
C ALA A 561 6.11 16.56 15.73
N VAL A 562 4.97 15.88 15.72
CA VAL A 562 4.08 15.73 16.86
C VAL A 562 4.24 14.29 17.30
N LEU A 563 5.04 14.08 18.35
CA LEU A 563 5.08 12.82 19.09
C LEU A 563 3.63 12.37 19.37
N ARG A 564 3.16 11.36 18.61
CA ARG A 564 1.85 10.73 18.74
C ARG A 564 1.81 10.04 20.10
N THR A 565 1.30 10.72 21.12
CA THR A 565 0.84 10.02 22.33
C THR A 565 -0.59 9.55 22.08
N ARG A 566 -0.75 8.34 21.49
CA ARG A 566 -2.05 7.64 21.42
C ARG A 566 -2.51 7.34 22.87
N ALA A 567 -3.26 8.27 23.46
CA ALA A 567 -3.87 8.06 24.76
C ALA A 567 -5.10 7.14 24.62
N ARG A 568 -4.90 5.83 24.81
CA ARG A 568 -5.98 4.83 24.89
C ARG A 568 -7.06 5.26 25.90
N PRO A 569 -8.35 5.35 25.54
CA PRO A 569 -9.41 5.44 26.52
C PRO A 569 -9.55 4.09 27.22
N ARG A 570 -9.07 3.99 28.47
CA ARG A 570 -9.37 2.84 29.33
C ARG A 570 -10.89 2.74 29.56
N LEU A 571 -11.56 1.86 28.83
CA LEU A 571 -12.88 1.37 29.21
C LEU A 571 -12.71 0.49 30.45
N ASN A 572 -12.94 1.09 31.62
CA ASN A 572 -13.09 0.33 32.86
C ASN A 572 -14.32 -0.59 32.73
N SER A 573 -14.09 -1.89 32.66
CA SER A 573 -15.11 -2.92 32.82
C SER A 573 -15.71 -2.80 34.24
N SER A 574 -16.88 -2.18 34.33
CA SER A 574 -17.66 -2.22 35.57
C SER A 574 -18.34 -3.59 35.67
N SER A 575 -17.67 -4.52 36.35
CA SER A 575 -18.28 -5.74 36.87
C SER A 575 -19.44 -5.38 37.80
N SER A 576 -20.62 -5.92 37.51
CA SER A 576 -21.78 -5.83 38.38
C SER A 576 -21.98 -7.10 39.20
N ALA A 577 -22.44 -6.87 40.44
CA ALA A 577 -23.14 -7.77 41.36
C ALA A 577 -22.34 -8.64 42.35
N SER A 578 -22.37 -8.22 43.62
CA SER A 578 -22.89 -9.09 44.70
C SER A 578 -23.35 -8.27 45.92
N VAL A 579 -24.48 -8.70 46.48
CA VAL A 579 -25.32 -8.10 47.52
C VAL A 579 -24.85 -8.53 48.92
N ALA A 580 -24.86 -7.61 49.91
CA ALA A 580 -25.46 -7.84 51.24
C ALA A 580 -25.25 -6.69 52.26
N SER A 581 -26.38 -6.19 52.79
CA SER A 581 -26.67 -5.90 54.20
C SER A 581 -25.75 -4.98 55.04
N GLY A 582 -26.31 -3.84 55.51
CA GLY A 582 -25.77 -3.19 56.71
C GLY A 582 -26.30 -1.77 56.98
N ALA A 583 -27.33 -1.67 57.82
CA ALA A 583 -27.99 -0.43 58.22
C ALA A 583 -27.09 0.60 58.96
N ARG A 584 -27.28 1.91 58.70
CA ARG A 584 -27.55 2.96 59.71
C ARG A 584 -27.74 4.37 59.13
N ARG A 585 -29.01 4.79 59.10
CA ARG A 585 -29.60 6.08 59.54
C ARG A 585 -28.62 7.17 60.05
N VAL A 586 -28.77 8.42 59.57
CA VAL A 586 -29.15 9.66 60.32
C VAL A 586 -28.65 10.98 59.66
N VAL A 587 -29.63 11.89 59.41
CA VAL A 587 -29.60 13.39 59.36
C VAL A 587 -28.93 14.06 58.14
N VAL A 588 -29.68 14.60 57.16
CA VAL A 588 -30.43 15.89 57.12
C VAL A 588 -29.59 17.14 57.43
N THR A 589 -29.18 17.86 56.37
CA THR A 589 -29.41 19.32 56.33
C THR A 589 -29.56 19.80 54.89
N VAL A 590 -30.60 20.60 54.70
CA VAL A 590 -31.02 21.29 53.48
C VAL A 590 -30.34 22.66 53.44
N GLU A 591 -29.81 23.06 52.29
CA GLU A 591 -29.94 24.45 51.81
C GLU A 591 -29.63 24.54 50.29
N LYS A 592 -30.66 24.95 49.54
CA LYS A 592 -30.64 25.55 48.21
C LYS A 592 -30.96 27.06 48.41
N PRO A 593 -30.98 27.91 47.38
CA PRO A 593 -29.99 28.19 46.34
C PRO A 593 -29.80 29.72 46.16
N THR A 594 -28.85 30.16 45.33
CA THR A 594 -29.02 31.46 44.66
C THR A 594 -28.59 31.38 43.20
N LYS A 595 -29.53 31.73 42.33
CA LYS A 595 -29.39 31.93 40.89
C LYS A 595 -28.48 33.12 40.61
N LEU A 596 -27.69 33.03 39.53
CA LEU A 596 -27.95 33.75 38.29
C LEU A 596 -27.43 32.92 37.12
#